data_AF-A0A7V3PQQ6-F1
#
_entry.id   AF-A0A7V3PQQ6-F1
#
_cell.length_a   1.000
_cell.length_b   1.000
_cell.length_c   1.000
_cell.angle_alpha   90.00
_cell.angle_beta   90.00
_cell.angle_gamma   90.00
#
_symmetry.space_group_name_H-M   'P 1'
#
loop_
_entity.id
_entity.type
_entity.pdbx_description
1 polymer ?
#
loop_
_entity_poly.entity_id
_entity_poly.type
_entity_poly.pdbx_seq_one_letter_code
_entity_poly.pdbx_strand_id
1 'polypeptide(L)'
;MPRTCTVCQHPNRAEIDRALLAGEPLRNIAERFRLSTTALHRHKRDHLPSTLVKAREAEEVSRADDLLAQVQQLQAKALDLLRKAEAEGDYRTALAGIREARGCLELLAELTQQLDRRPQVNILLAPEWQVVRSVLLTALLPYPEARAAVAARLLELEGGNGHSH
;
A
#
# COMPACT_ATOMS: atom_id res chain seq x y z
N MET A 1 -8.12 35.14 -6.42
CA MET A 1 -6.94 34.53 -7.06
C MET A 1 -6.60 33.24 -6.34
N PRO A 2 -6.42 32.10 -7.02
CA PRO A 2 -5.96 30.88 -6.36
C PRO A 2 -4.57 31.14 -5.77
N ARG A 3 -4.38 30.79 -4.50
CA ARG A 3 -3.07 30.96 -3.83
C ARG A 3 -2.09 30.00 -4.48
N THR A 4 -1.01 30.50 -5.05
CA THR A 4 0.08 29.67 -5.54
C THR A 4 0.66 28.87 -4.36
N CYS A 5 0.82 27.56 -4.53
CA CYS A 5 1.41 26.73 -3.51
C CYS A 5 2.91 27.05 -3.39
N THR A 6 3.32 27.55 -2.22
CA THR A 6 4.73 27.90 -1.95
C THR A 6 5.65 26.69 -1.92
N VAL A 7 5.12 25.50 -1.61
CA VAL A 7 5.89 24.25 -1.63
C VAL A 7 6.15 23.78 -3.07
N CYS A 8 5.18 23.95 -3.98
CA CYS A 8 5.36 23.64 -5.40
C CYS A 8 6.43 24.52 -6.07
N GLN A 9 6.60 25.76 -5.60
CA GLN A 9 7.60 26.70 -6.10
C GLN A 9 8.93 26.64 -5.32
N HIS A 10 9.02 25.78 -4.31
CA HIS A 10 10.21 25.69 -3.48
C HIS A 10 11.35 24.98 -4.24
N PRO A 11 12.60 25.47 -4.19
CA PRO A 11 13.74 24.84 -4.89
C PRO A 11 13.97 23.39 -4.45
N ASN A 12 13.71 23.09 -3.17
CA ASN A 12 13.85 21.75 -2.60
C ASN A 12 12.53 20.95 -2.60
N ARG A 13 11.60 21.22 -3.53
CA ARG A 13 10.29 20.54 -3.60
C ARG A 13 10.42 19.01 -3.52
N ALA A 14 11.32 18.41 -4.30
CA ALA A 14 11.48 16.95 -4.34
C ALA A 14 11.94 16.34 -3.00
N GLU A 15 12.62 17.12 -2.16
CA GLU A 15 13.04 16.71 -0.83
C GLU A 15 11.90 16.86 0.19
N ILE A 16 11.13 17.94 0.08
CA ILE A 16 9.92 18.16 0.88
C ILE A 16 8.87 17.08 0.59
N ASP A 17 8.66 16.74 -0.68
CA ASP A 17 7.75 15.66 -1.10
C ASP A 17 8.17 14.32 -0.49
N ARG A 18 9.47 14.01 -0.49
CA ARG A 18 10.03 12.81 0.16
C ARG A 18 9.81 12.81 1.67
N ALA A 19 10.08 13.91 2.37
CA ALA A 19 9.88 14.01 3.82
C ALA A 19 8.38 13.85 4.21
N LEU A 20 7.47 14.40 3.39
CA LEU A 20 6.03 14.25 3.58
C LEU A 20 5.54 12.81 3.35
N LEU A 21 6.14 12.10 2.39
CA LEU A 21 5.87 10.68 2.13
C LEU A 21 6.45 9.76 3.21
N ALA A 22 7.61 10.11 3.78
CA ALA A 22 8.23 9.39 4.88
C ALA A 22 7.47 9.54 6.22
N GLY A 23 6.42 10.36 6.28
CA GLY A 23 5.61 10.56 7.48
C GLY A 23 6.31 11.43 8.54
N GLU A 24 7.34 12.19 8.17
CA GLU A 24 8.03 13.08 9.11
C GLU A 24 7.05 14.12 9.70
N PRO A 25 7.18 14.49 10.99
CA PRO A 25 6.31 15.49 11.60
C PRO A 25 6.34 16.81 10.85
N LEU A 26 5.17 17.34 10.47
CA LEU A 26 5.05 18.58 9.67
C LEU A 26 5.79 19.77 10.28
N ARG A 27 5.88 19.83 11.62
CA ARG A 27 6.61 20.89 12.34
C ARG A 27 8.12 20.86 12.04
N ASN A 28 8.73 19.68 11.97
CA ASN A 28 10.15 19.51 11.71
C ASN A 28 10.47 19.87 10.24
N ILE A 29 9.58 19.47 9.32
CA ILE A 29 9.69 19.83 7.90
C ILE A 29 9.53 21.36 7.73
N ALA A 30 8.57 21.95 8.42
CA ALA A 30 8.30 23.39 8.42
C ALA A 30 9.54 24.19 8.89
N GLU A 31 10.15 23.77 10.00
CA GLU A 31 11.36 24.40 10.53
C GLU A 31 12.55 24.26 9.56
N ARG A 32 12.81 23.05 9.08
CA ARG A 32 13.95 22.75 8.18
C ARG A 32 13.90 23.54 6.88
N PHE A 33 12.73 23.67 6.27
CA PHE A 33 12.56 24.35 4.98
C PHE A 33 11.96 25.76 5.10
N ARG A 34 11.80 26.29 6.32
CA ARG A 34 11.19 27.60 6.60
C ARG A 34 9.81 27.77 5.93
N LEU A 35 9.00 26.72 5.97
CA LEU A 35 7.63 26.70 5.45
C LEU A 35 6.63 26.68 6.61
N SER A 36 5.36 26.98 6.34
CA SER A 36 4.32 26.79 7.35
C SER A 36 3.77 25.37 7.31
N THR A 37 3.43 24.83 8.48
CA THR A 37 2.75 23.53 8.62
C THR A 37 1.45 23.48 7.82
N THR A 38 0.71 24.59 7.75
CA THR A 38 -0.50 24.74 6.93
C THR A 38 -0.22 24.68 5.42
N ALA A 39 0.91 25.21 4.95
CA ALA A 39 1.31 25.10 3.55
C ALA A 39 1.68 23.64 3.21
N LEU A 40 2.44 22.97 4.09
CA LEU A 40 2.78 21.55 3.93
C LEU A 40 1.54 20.65 3.94
N HIS A 41 0.58 20.91 4.82
CA HIS A 41 -0.67 20.15 4.89
C HIS A 41 -1.49 20.27 3.60
N ARG A 42 -1.67 21.49 3.08
CA ARG A 42 -2.37 21.71 1.80
C ARG A 42 -1.62 21.10 0.63
N HIS A 43 -0.30 21.23 0.61
CA HIS A 43 0.53 20.61 -0.42
C HIS A 43 0.40 19.09 -0.43
N LYS A 44 0.48 18.45 0.74
CA LYS A 44 0.29 17.00 0.89
C LYS A 44 -1.07 16.54 0.35
N ARG A 45 -2.13 17.31 0.62
CA ARG A 45 -3.51 16.98 0.21
C ARG A 45 -3.78 17.23 -1.27
N ASP A 46 -3.31 18.36 -1.80
CA ASP A 46 -3.78 18.89 -3.09
C ASP A 46 -2.75 18.76 -4.23
N HIS A 47 -1.48 18.52 -3.91
CA HIS A 47 -0.38 18.65 -4.89
C HIS A 47 0.66 17.53 -4.85
N LEU A 48 0.67 16.69 -3.82
CA LEU A 48 1.56 15.55 -3.76
C LEU A 48 1.16 14.55 -4.87
N PRO A 49 2.05 14.24 -5.83
CA PRO A 49 1.70 13.38 -6.95
C PRO A 49 1.17 12.04 -6.46
N SER A 50 -0.05 11.67 -6.89
CA SER A 50 -0.67 10.40 -6.52
C SER A 50 0.16 9.19 -6.94
N THR A 51 1.02 9.34 -7.96
CA THR A 51 1.99 8.32 -8.38
C THR A 51 3.08 8.07 -7.33
N LEU A 52 3.55 9.10 -6.63
CA LEU A 52 4.55 8.95 -5.55
C LEU A 52 3.93 8.38 -4.28
N VAL A 53 2.67 8.74 -3.99
CA VAL A 53 1.90 8.13 -2.89
C VAL A 53 1.70 6.64 -3.15
N LYS A 54 1.23 6.27 -4.35
CA LYS A 54 1.06 4.87 -4.76
C LYS A 54 2.37 4.09 -4.79
N ALA A 55 3.48 4.71 -5.23
CA ALA A 55 4.79 4.07 -5.20
C ALA A 55 5.27 3.80 -3.77
N ARG A 56 4.99 4.72 -2.83
CA ARG A 56 5.29 4.52 -1.41
C ARG A 56 4.42 3.43 -0.80
N GLU A 57 3.12 3.42 -1.09
CA GLU A 57 2.20 2.36 -0.66
C GLU A 57 2.65 0.99 -1.21
N ALA A 58 3.07 0.92 -2.48
CA ALA A 58 3.62 -0.29 -3.08
C ALA A 58 4.96 -0.72 -2.44
N GLU A 59 5.84 0.23 -2.10
CA GLU A 59 7.09 -0.06 -1.37
C GLU A 59 6.80 -0.55 0.05
N GLU A 60 5.81 0.01 0.74
CA GLU A 60 5.36 -0.43 2.07
C GLU A 60 4.72 -1.83 2.03
N VAL A 61 3.97 -2.15 0.98
CA VAL A 61 3.47 -3.51 0.73
C VAL A 61 4.63 -4.47 0.49
N SER A 62 5.58 -4.13 -0.39
CA SER A 62 6.78 -4.96 -0.63
C SER A 62 7.56 -5.20 0.65
N ARG A 63 7.77 -4.19 1.50
CA ARG A 63 8.46 -4.34 2.79
C ARG A 63 7.67 -5.19 3.78
N ALA A 64 6.34 -5.13 3.77
CA ALA A 64 5.49 -5.97 4.61
C ALA A 64 5.52 -7.44 4.15
N ASP A 65 5.50 -7.68 2.84
CA ASP A 65 5.65 -9.01 2.25
C ASP A 65 7.04 -9.59 2.53
N ASP A 66 8.09 -8.76 2.48
CA ASP A 66 9.46 -9.15 2.86
C ASP A 66 9.56 -9.51 4.35
N LEU A 67 8.84 -8.80 5.23
CA LEU A 67 8.82 -9.10 6.66
C LEU A 67 8.04 -10.39 6.94
N LEU A 68 6.90 -10.59 6.27
CA LEU A 68 6.12 -11.83 6.35
C LEU A 68 6.97 -13.04 5.93
N ALA A 69 7.71 -12.93 4.82
CA ALA A 69 8.62 -13.97 4.35
C ALA A 69 9.73 -14.27 5.37
N GLN A 70 10.30 -13.25 5.99
CA GLN A 70 11.33 -13.42 7.04
C GLN A 70 10.79 -14.15 8.28
N VAL A 71 9.56 -13.82 8.73
CA VAL A 71 8.95 -14.48 9.89
C VAL A 71 8.60 -15.94 9.58
N GLN A 72 8.11 -16.24 8.37
CA GLN A 72 7.87 -17.62 7.92
C GLN A 72 9.16 -18.44 7.86
N GLN A 73 10.25 -17.86 7.35
CA GLN A 73 11.56 -18.53 7.33
C GLN A 73 12.09 -18.81 8.74
N LEU A 74 11.91 -17.86 9.68
CA LEU A 74 12.32 -18.05 11.07
C LEU A 74 11.51 -19.16 11.74
N GLN A 75 10.19 -19.20 11.50
CA GLN A 75 9.31 -20.25 12.00
C GLN A 75 9.74 -21.63 11.49
N ALA A 76 10.00 -21.75 10.18
CA ALA A 76 10.47 -23.02 9.58
C ALA A 76 11.78 -23.48 10.24
N LYS A 77 12.72 -22.56 10.47
CA LYS A 77 13.99 -22.88 11.13
C LYS A 77 13.81 -23.29 12.60
N ALA A 78 12.89 -22.67 13.33
CA ALA A 78 12.57 -23.05 14.70
C ALA A 78 11.98 -24.47 14.77
N LEU A 79 11.07 -24.82 13.84
CA LEU A 79 10.50 -26.16 13.71
C LEU A 79 11.54 -27.21 13.32
N ASP A 80 12.50 -26.86 12.47
CA ASP A 80 13.61 -27.75 12.11
C ASP A 80 14.53 -28.06 13.29
N LEU A 81 14.88 -27.04 14.08
CA LEU A 81 15.70 -27.21 15.28
C LEU A 81 14.97 -28.03 16.35
N LEU A 82 13.66 -27.80 16.50
CA LEU A 82 12.80 -28.60 17.37
C LEU A 82 12.84 -30.08 16.97
N ARG A 83 12.63 -30.39 15.68
CA ARG A 83 12.64 -31.79 15.21
C ARG A 83 13.98 -32.48 15.47
N LYS A 84 15.10 -31.76 15.29
CA LYS A 84 16.44 -32.29 15.59
C LYS A 84 16.64 -32.56 17.07
N ALA A 85 16.25 -31.61 17.92
CA ALA A 85 16.35 -31.76 19.37
C ALA A 85 15.48 -32.90 19.91
N GLU A 86 14.26 -33.09 19.36
CA GLU A 86 13.41 -34.22 19.69
C GLU A 86 14.03 -35.57 19.30
N ALA A 87 14.64 -35.65 18.10
CA ALA A 87 15.32 -36.86 17.64
C ALA A 87 16.54 -37.23 18.50
N GLU A 88 17.20 -36.24 19.09
CA GLU A 88 18.35 -36.40 19.99
C GLU A 88 17.93 -36.60 21.47
N GLY A 89 16.63 -36.53 21.78
CA GLY A 89 16.11 -36.63 23.14
C GLY A 89 16.37 -35.40 24.02
N ASP A 90 16.84 -34.28 23.43
CA ASP A 90 17.00 -33.01 24.12
C ASP A 90 15.68 -32.22 24.16
N TYR A 91 14.78 -32.67 25.04
CA TYR A 91 13.48 -32.03 25.23
C TYR A 91 13.58 -30.60 25.74
N ARG A 92 14.69 -30.19 26.36
CA ARG A 92 14.86 -28.83 26.86
C ARG A 92 15.08 -27.86 25.69
N THR A 93 15.89 -28.27 24.72
CA THR A 93 16.07 -27.52 23.47
C THR A 93 14.82 -27.58 22.59
N ALA A 94 14.11 -28.72 22.56
CA ALA A 94 12.83 -28.83 21.86
C ALA A 94 11.77 -27.83 22.40
N LEU A 95 11.64 -27.72 23.72
CA LEU A 95 10.74 -26.74 24.37
C LEU A 95 11.11 -25.29 24.05
N ALA A 96 12.41 -24.98 23.87
CA ALA A 96 12.84 -23.66 23.42
C ALA A 96 12.40 -23.40 21.97
N GLY A 97 12.54 -24.39 21.07
CA GLY A 97 12.04 -24.32 19.71
C GLY A 97 10.52 -24.09 19.63
N ILE A 98 9.73 -24.76 20.50
CA ILE A 98 8.28 -24.54 20.61
C ILE A 98 7.96 -23.08 20.97
N ARG A 99 8.72 -22.50 21.91
CA ARG A 99 8.50 -21.12 22.35
C ARG A 99 8.74 -20.12 21.22
N GLU A 100 9.82 -20.28 20.46
CA GLU A 100 10.13 -19.42 19.32
C GLU A 100 9.11 -19.58 18.18
N ALA A 101 8.66 -20.81 17.91
CA ALA A 101 7.61 -21.07 16.92
C ALA A 101 6.27 -20.39 17.31
N ARG A 102 5.92 -20.39 18.60
CA ARG A 102 4.75 -19.66 19.11
C ARG A 102 4.91 -18.15 18.95
N GLY A 103 6.09 -17.60 19.26
CA GLY A 103 6.37 -16.18 19.06
C GLY A 103 6.24 -15.74 17.60
N CYS A 104 6.67 -16.58 16.65
CA CYS A 104 6.46 -16.32 15.22
C CYS A 104 4.97 -16.30 14.85
N LEU A 105 4.17 -17.22 15.41
CA LEU A 105 2.72 -17.24 15.17
C LEU A 105 2.01 -16.00 15.71
N GLU A 106 2.39 -15.52 16.90
CA GLU A 106 1.86 -14.29 17.48
C GLU A 106 2.16 -13.08 16.57
N LEU A 107 3.40 -12.98 16.08
CA LEU A 107 3.82 -11.91 15.17
C LEU A 107 3.11 -11.98 13.81
N LEU A 108 2.93 -13.19 13.26
CA LEU A 108 2.15 -13.39 12.03
C LEU A 108 0.69 -12.97 12.20
N ALA A 109 0.07 -13.28 13.34
CA ALA A 109 -1.30 -12.87 13.63
C ALA A 109 -1.43 -11.34 13.72
N GLU A 110 -0.47 -10.67 14.36
CA GLU A 110 -0.44 -9.21 14.45
C GLU A 110 -0.26 -8.55 13.07
N LEU A 111 0.69 -9.03 12.27
CA LEU A 111 0.90 -8.56 10.90
C LEU A 111 -0.34 -8.77 10.03
N THR A 112 -1.00 -9.93 10.13
CA THR A 112 -2.23 -10.23 9.37
C THR A 112 -3.38 -9.32 9.80
N GLN A 113 -3.56 -9.06 11.09
CA GLN A 113 -4.57 -8.10 11.56
C GLN A 113 -4.30 -6.67 11.08
N GLN A 114 -3.04 -6.28 10.90
CA GLN A 114 -2.69 -4.99 10.32
C GLN A 114 -2.97 -4.92 8.81
N LEU A 115 -2.87 -6.05 8.09
CA LEU A 115 -3.25 -6.16 6.68
C LEU A 115 -4.78 -6.12 6.50
N ASP A 116 -5.55 -6.82 7.34
CA ASP A 116 -7.02 -6.84 7.30
C ASP A 116 -7.66 -5.49 7.67
N ARG A 117 -6.99 -4.68 8.48
CA ARG A 117 -7.44 -3.31 8.82
C ARG A 117 -7.25 -2.31 7.69
N ARG A 118 -6.60 -2.69 6.59
CA ARG A 118 -6.52 -1.83 5.40
C ARG A 118 -7.91 -1.87 4.73
N PRO A 119 -8.58 -0.73 4.54
CA PRO A 119 -9.87 -0.72 3.87
C PRO A 119 -9.65 -1.25 2.45
N GLN A 120 -10.13 -2.46 2.18
CA GLN A 120 -10.26 -2.96 0.82
C GLN A 120 -11.28 -2.07 0.12
N VAL A 121 -10.81 -1.06 -0.61
CA VAL A 121 -11.67 -0.23 -1.43
C VAL A 121 -12.17 -1.11 -2.57
N ASN A 122 -13.36 -1.65 -2.41
CA ASN A 122 -14.06 -2.29 -3.51
C ASN A 122 -14.47 -1.18 -4.49
N ILE A 123 -13.59 -0.90 -5.46
CA ILE A 123 -13.76 0.16 -6.47
C ILE A 123 -15.10 -0.02 -7.24
N LEU A 124 -15.60 -1.26 -7.36
CA LEU A 124 -16.88 -1.54 -8.03
C LEU A 124 -18.10 -1.02 -7.24
N LEU A 125 -17.99 -0.93 -5.91
CA LEU A 125 -19.04 -0.45 -5.02
C LEU A 125 -18.84 1.01 -4.59
N ALA A 126 -17.73 1.64 -4.96
CA ALA A 126 -17.47 3.04 -4.66
C ALA A 126 -18.52 3.94 -5.34
N PRO A 127 -19.30 4.74 -4.61
CA PRO A 127 -20.31 5.63 -5.20
C PRO A 127 -19.73 6.61 -6.22
N GLU A 128 -18.50 7.05 -5.99
CA GLU A 128 -17.74 7.94 -6.88
C GLU A 128 -17.46 7.27 -8.24
N TRP A 129 -17.19 5.96 -8.25
CA TRP A 129 -16.98 5.20 -9.48
C TRP A 129 -18.28 5.06 -10.29
N GLN A 130 -19.42 4.88 -9.63
CA GLN A 130 -20.73 4.85 -10.29
C GLN A 130 -21.03 6.17 -11.01
N VAL A 131 -20.68 7.31 -10.38
CA VAL A 131 -20.86 8.65 -10.97
C VAL A 131 -19.92 8.88 -12.16
N VAL A 132 -18.64 8.52 -12.05
CA VAL A 132 -17.69 8.67 -13.17
C VAL A 132 -18.12 7.80 -14.35
N ARG A 133 -18.51 6.54 -14.09
CA ARG A 133 -18.99 5.62 -15.12
C ARG A 133 -20.24 6.14 -15.82
N SER A 134 -21.22 6.67 -15.07
CA SER A 134 -22.44 7.20 -15.67
C SER A 134 -22.16 8.42 -16.55
N VAL A 135 -21.38 9.39 -16.05
CA VAL A 135 -20.99 10.59 -16.81
C VAL A 135 -20.25 10.22 -18.09
N LEU A 136 -19.31 9.28 -18.02
CA LEU A 136 -18.54 8.82 -19.17
C LEU A 136 -19.44 8.16 -20.22
N LEU A 137 -20.33 7.24 -19.81
CA LEU A 137 -21.25 6.57 -20.73
C LEU A 137 -22.26 7.53 -21.33
N THR A 138 -22.76 8.51 -20.57
CA THR A 138 -23.65 9.56 -21.07
C THR A 138 -22.96 10.46 -22.08
N ALA A 139 -21.70 10.85 -21.83
CA ALA A 139 -20.91 11.68 -22.76
C ALA A 139 -20.63 10.97 -24.09
N LEU A 140 -20.60 9.64 -24.10
CA LEU A 140 -20.41 8.82 -25.31
C LEU A 140 -21.70 8.61 -26.12
N LEU A 141 -22.88 8.95 -25.60
CA LEU A 141 -24.16 8.75 -26.31
C LEU A 141 -24.21 9.41 -27.70
N PRO A 142 -23.69 10.64 -27.90
CA PRO A 142 -23.70 11.29 -29.22
C PRO A 142 -22.72 10.67 -30.22
N TYR A 143 -21.78 9.81 -29.77
CA TYR A 143 -20.67 9.29 -30.58
C TYR A 143 -20.77 7.75 -30.71
N PRO A 144 -21.61 7.23 -31.62
CA PRO A 144 -21.90 5.79 -31.70
C PRO A 144 -20.69 4.93 -32.03
N GLU A 145 -19.77 5.40 -32.88
CA GLU A 145 -18.53 4.70 -33.21
C GLU A 145 -17.58 4.60 -32.01
N ALA A 146 -17.42 5.71 -31.25
CA ALA A 146 -16.60 5.72 -30.04
C ALA A 146 -17.17 4.79 -28.97
N ARG A 147 -18.50 4.78 -28.80
CA ARG A 147 -19.17 3.85 -27.89
C ARG A 147 -18.94 2.39 -28.28
N ALA A 148 -19.04 2.05 -29.56
CA ALA A 148 -18.79 0.69 -30.05
C ALA A 148 -17.32 0.26 -29.82
N ALA A 149 -16.37 1.15 -30.08
CA ALA A 149 -14.95 0.88 -29.85
C ALA A 149 -14.64 0.64 -28.36
N VAL A 150 -15.21 1.44 -27.46
CA VAL A 150 -15.06 1.26 -26.01
C VAL A 150 -15.68 -0.07 -25.55
N ALA A 151 -16.89 -0.40 -26.01
CA ALA A 151 -17.56 -1.65 -25.66
C ALA A 151 -16.75 -2.89 -26.10
N ALA A 152 -16.21 -2.88 -27.32
CA ALA A 152 -15.37 -3.97 -27.82
C ALA A 152 -14.12 -4.21 -26.94
N ARG A 153 -13.44 -3.13 -26.53
CA ARG A 153 -12.26 -3.23 -25.65
C ARG A 153 -12.59 -3.71 -24.23
N LEU A 154 -13.76 -3.33 -23.69
CA LEU A 154 -14.20 -3.83 -22.39
C LEU A 154 -14.51 -5.33 -22.42
N LEU A 155 -15.14 -5.84 -23.48
CA LEU A 155 -15.40 -7.27 -23.66
C LEU A 155 -14.11 -8.09 -23.79
N GLU A 156 -13.09 -7.57 -24.49
CA GLU A 156 -11.77 -8.21 -24.58
C GLU A 156 -11.09 -8.35 -23.21
N LEU A 157 -11.24 -7.35 -22.33
CA LEU A 157 -10.69 -7.38 -20.97
C LEU A 157 -11.42 -8.39 -20.07
N GLU A 158 -12.74 -8.54 -20.20
CA GLU A 158 -13.51 -9.55 -19.45
C GLU A 158 -13.13 -10.98 -19.85
N GLY A 159 -12.78 -11.22 -21.12
CA GLY A 159 -12.30 -12.52 -21.60
C GLY A 159 -10.87 -12.87 -21.14
N GLY A 160 -10.03 -11.87 -20.86
CA GLY A 160 -8.63 -12.06 -20.45
C GLY A 160 -8.42 -12.36 -18.96
N ASN A 161 -9.33 -11.90 -18.09
CA ASN A 161 -9.22 -12.07 -16.63
C ASN A 161 -9.69 -13.45 -16.11
N GLY A 162 -10.06 -14.39 -16.99
CA GLY A 162 -10.54 -15.72 -16.60
C GLY A 162 -9.47 -16.82 -16.44
N HIS A 163 -8.17 -16.53 -16.62
CA HIS A 163 -7.10 -17.56 -16.72
C HIS A 163 -5.93 -17.39 -15.74
N SER A 164 -6.15 -16.96 -14.51
CA SER A 164 -5.09 -17.02 -13.50
C SER A 164 -5.64 -17.37 -12.12
N HIS A 165 -5.78 -18.67 -11.89
CA HIS A 165 -5.76 -19.31 -10.59
C HIS A 165 -4.84 -20.53 -10.66
#